data_AF-A0A4Q7AL09-F1
#
_entry.id   AF-A0A4Q7AL09-F1
#
_cell.length_a   1.000
_cell.length_b   1.000
_cell.length_c   1.000
_cell.angle_alpha   90.00
_cell.angle_beta   90.00
_cell.angle_gamma   90.00
#
_symmetry.space_group_name_H-M   'P 1'
#
loop_
_entity.id
_entity.type
_entity.pdbx_description
1 polymer ?
#
loop_
_entity_poly.entity_id
_entity_poly.type
_entity_poly.pdbx_seq_one_letter_code
_entity_poly.pdbx_strand_id
1 'polypeptide(L)'
;MDIKEKQFQEMYLSLGGKQSELEKEDGEYTHSKSQMAWEIWKVKAQAVPEWIDYTKQSPRIDGRYQIFISGEQITADWQSPFGFSDPVEGDALIQELISHWAMLPEPPKAQEQGHD
;
A
#
# COMPACT_ATOMS: atom_id res chain seq x y z
N MET A 1 12.12 -9.86 -16.02
CA MET A 1 12.34 -9.39 -14.65
C MET A 1 11.12 -8.61 -14.25
N ASP A 2 10.45 -9.03 -13.19
CA ASP A 2 9.21 -8.41 -12.71
C ASP A 2 9.52 -7.03 -12.10
N ILE A 3 8.65 -6.03 -12.30
CA ILE A 3 8.86 -4.68 -11.77
C ILE A 3 8.95 -4.71 -10.23
N LYS A 4 8.17 -5.59 -9.60
CA LYS A 4 8.17 -5.79 -8.15
C LYS A 4 9.48 -6.42 -7.66
N GLU A 5 9.98 -7.39 -8.41
CA GLU A 5 11.28 -8.01 -8.13
C GLU A 5 12.42 -7.01 -8.18
N LYS A 6 12.42 -6.13 -9.20
CA LYS A 6 13.44 -5.06 -9.30
C LYS A 6 13.37 -4.10 -8.11
N GLN A 7 12.17 -3.64 -7.72
CA GLN A 7 11.99 -2.76 -6.56
C GLN A 7 12.46 -3.40 -5.26
N PHE A 8 12.19 -4.69 -5.07
CA PHE A 8 12.70 -5.43 -3.91
C PHE A 8 14.22 -5.48 -3.89
N GLN A 9 14.86 -5.84 -5.01
CA GLN A 9 16.32 -5.95 -5.08
C GLN A 9 17.02 -4.62 -4.78
N GLU A 10 16.51 -3.52 -5.34
CA GLU A 10 17.05 -2.16 -5.07
C GLU A 10 16.91 -1.81 -3.58
N MET A 11 15.76 -2.10 -2.98
CA MET A 11 15.54 -1.89 -1.54
C MET A 11 16.48 -2.76 -0.69
N TYR A 12 16.61 -4.05 -1.01
CA TYR A 12 17.43 -5.00 -0.26
C TYR A 12 18.91 -4.58 -0.27
N LEU A 13 19.43 -4.12 -1.41
CA LEU A 13 20.77 -3.57 -1.52
C LEU A 13 20.93 -2.26 -0.74
N SER A 14 19.92 -1.38 -0.78
CA SER A 14 19.94 -0.11 -0.03
C SER A 14 19.96 -0.30 1.49
N LEU A 15 19.45 -1.43 2.00
CA LEU A 15 19.50 -1.78 3.43
C LEU A 15 20.81 -2.47 3.84
N GLY A 16 21.79 -2.56 2.94
CA GLY A 16 23.08 -3.21 3.19
C GLY A 16 23.11 -4.70 2.84
N GLY A 17 22.08 -5.22 2.17
CA GLY A 17 22.11 -6.55 1.57
C GLY A 17 23.12 -6.63 0.42
N LYS A 18 23.61 -7.84 0.13
CA LYS A 18 24.62 -8.06 -0.92
C LYS A 18 23.98 -8.59 -2.20
N GLN A 19 24.55 -8.24 -3.34
CA GLN A 19 24.09 -8.74 -4.64
C GLN A 19 24.24 -10.27 -4.76
N SER A 20 25.27 -10.87 -4.15
CA SER A 20 25.42 -12.33 -4.09
C SER A 20 24.28 -13.01 -3.33
N GLU A 21 23.63 -12.31 -2.39
CA GLU A 21 22.49 -12.87 -1.66
C GLU A 21 21.21 -12.87 -2.52
N LEU A 22 21.18 -12.17 -3.65
CA LEU A 22 20.01 -12.07 -4.54
C LEU A 22 20.01 -13.13 -5.66
N GLU A 23 20.88 -14.14 -5.58
CA GLU A 23 20.93 -15.25 -6.53
C GLU A 23 19.68 -16.12 -6.43
N LYS A 24 19.11 -16.46 -7.60
CA LYS A 24 17.87 -17.23 -7.71
C LYS A 24 18.08 -18.54 -8.45
N GLU A 25 17.40 -19.58 -7.97
CA GLU A 25 17.28 -20.89 -8.62
C GLU A 25 15.80 -21.28 -8.64
N ASP A 26 15.29 -21.78 -9.77
CA ASP A 26 13.87 -22.10 -9.99
C ASP A 26 12.87 -20.96 -9.66
N GLY A 27 13.33 -19.71 -9.70
CA GLY A 27 12.49 -18.54 -9.40
C GLY A 27 12.40 -18.16 -7.92
N GLU A 28 13.13 -18.85 -7.04
CA GLU A 28 13.24 -18.56 -5.61
C GLU A 28 14.64 -18.05 -5.24
N TYR A 29 14.75 -17.23 -4.19
CA TYR A 29 16.06 -16.81 -3.71
C TYR A 29 16.75 -17.97 -2.97
N THR A 30 17.97 -18.27 -3.38
CA THR A 30 18.78 -19.35 -2.80
C THR A 30 19.24 -19.03 -1.38
N HIS A 31 19.42 -17.74 -1.07
CA HIS A 31 19.80 -17.28 0.25
C HIS A 31 18.58 -17.04 1.14
N SER A 32 18.58 -17.67 2.33
CA SER A 32 17.46 -17.59 3.27
C SER A 32 17.11 -16.17 3.72
N LYS A 33 18.08 -15.25 3.80
CA LYS A 33 17.83 -13.84 4.16
C LYS A 33 17.02 -13.11 3.09
N SER A 34 17.44 -13.26 1.84
CA SER A 34 16.76 -12.65 0.69
C SER A 34 15.40 -13.28 0.46
N GLN A 35 15.28 -14.60 0.63
CA GLN A 35 13.98 -15.29 0.55
C GLN A 35 13.02 -14.79 1.62
N MET A 36 13.47 -14.70 2.88
CA MET A 36 12.62 -14.18 3.96
C MET A 36 12.25 -12.70 3.75
N ALA A 37 13.21 -11.88 3.32
CA ALA A 37 12.95 -10.48 3.00
C ALA A 37 11.98 -10.33 1.82
N TRP A 38 12.05 -11.22 0.83
CA TRP A 38 11.14 -11.27 -0.31
C TRP A 38 9.72 -11.65 0.10
N GLU A 39 9.54 -12.64 0.97
CA GLU A 39 8.22 -12.99 1.51
C GLU A 39 7.60 -11.82 2.28
N ILE A 40 8.37 -11.18 3.16
CA ILE A 40 7.93 -9.99 3.91
C ILE A 40 7.59 -8.84 2.96
N TRP A 41 8.44 -8.61 1.96
CA TRP A 41 8.25 -7.56 0.99
C TRP A 41 7.00 -7.80 0.13
N LYS A 42 6.71 -9.03 -0.30
CA LYS A 42 5.47 -9.35 -1.01
C LYS A 42 4.23 -9.03 -0.19
N VAL A 43 4.25 -9.28 1.13
CA VAL A 43 3.14 -8.89 2.02
C VAL A 43 3.01 -7.36 2.09
N LYS A 44 4.13 -6.63 2.25
CA LYS A 44 4.11 -5.16 2.29
C LYS A 44 3.77 -4.52 0.95
N ALA A 45 4.21 -5.10 -0.16
CA ALA A 45 3.96 -4.61 -1.51
C ALA A 45 2.50 -4.86 -1.94
N GLN A 46 1.86 -5.90 -1.41
CA GLN A 46 0.40 -6.07 -1.49
C GLN A 46 -0.35 -5.01 -0.67
N ALA A 47 0.29 -4.40 0.32
CA ALA A 47 -0.23 -3.26 1.06
C ALA A 47 0.10 -1.90 0.41
N VAL A 48 0.72 -1.85 -0.78
CA VAL A 48 0.75 -0.61 -1.57
C VAL A 48 -0.63 -0.49 -2.21
N PRO A 49 -1.44 0.49 -1.78
CA PRO A 49 -2.82 0.51 -2.19
C PRO A 49 -2.88 0.90 -3.68
N GLU A 50 -3.64 0.13 -4.45
CA GLU A 50 -3.84 0.43 -5.87
C GLU A 50 -4.63 1.73 -5.98
N TRP A 51 -3.98 2.77 -6.49
CA TRP A 51 -4.61 4.08 -6.70
C TRP A 51 -5.53 4.00 -7.91
N ILE A 52 -6.82 4.08 -7.65
CA ILE A 52 -7.89 4.05 -8.65
C ILE A 52 -8.26 5.49 -8.97
N ASP A 53 -8.26 5.82 -10.25
CA ASP A 53 -8.68 7.12 -10.77
C ASP A 53 -10.16 7.36 -10.43
N TYR A 54 -10.42 8.40 -9.63
CA TYR A 54 -11.75 8.67 -9.10
C TYR A 54 -12.75 9.04 -10.21
N THR A 55 -12.27 9.66 -11.30
CA THR A 55 -13.12 10.02 -12.45
C THR A 55 -13.58 8.80 -13.24
N LYS A 56 -12.83 7.69 -13.15
CA LYS A 56 -13.17 6.43 -13.83
C LYS A 56 -14.07 5.55 -12.97
N GLN A 57 -13.83 5.53 -11.66
CA GLN A 57 -14.55 4.67 -10.75
C GLN A 57 -14.56 5.28 -9.35
N SER A 58 -15.75 5.42 -8.77
CA SER A 58 -15.91 5.70 -7.35
C SER A 58 -15.84 4.42 -6.51
N PRO A 59 -15.55 4.50 -5.20
CA PRO A 59 -15.65 3.35 -4.32
C PRO A 59 -17.06 2.75 -4.36
N ARG A 60 -17.12 1.42 -4.25
CA ARG A 60 -18.39 0.66 -4.33
C ARG A 60 -18.97 0.31 -2.96
N ILE A 61 -18.17 0.41 -1.92
CA ILE A 61 -18.48 -0.02 -0.56
C ILE A 61 -18.26 1.19 0.34
N ASP A 62 -19.17 1.41 1.29
CA ASP A 62 -19.02 2.44 2.31
C ASP A 62 -17.85 2.09 3.24
N GLY A 63 -17.00 3.07 3.57
CA GLY A 63 -15.86 2.83 4.43
C GLY A 63 -14.78 3.88 4.33
N ARG A 64 -13.66 3.61 4.99
CA ARG A 64 -12.53 4.54 5.06
C ARG A 64 -11.50 4.23 4.00
N TYR A 65 -11.13 5.25 3.25
CA TYR A 65 -10.19 5.15 2.13
C TYR A 65 -9.11 6.21 2.26
N GLN A 66 -8.02 6.01 1.53
CA GLN A 66 -7.04 7.07 1.30
C GLN A 66 -7.36 7.74 -0.03
N ILE A 67 -7.38 9.07 -0.07
CA ILE A 67 -7.67 9.84 -1.27
C ILE A 67 -6.54 10.82 -1.56
N PHE A 68 -6.40 11.17 -2.83
CA PHE A 68 -5.51 12.22 -3.29
C PHE A 68 -6.35 13.42 -3.74
N ILE A 69 -6.36 14.48 -2.95
CA ILE A 69 -7.17 15.68 -3.15
C ILE A 69 -6.29 16.92 -3.26
N SER A 70 -6.43 17.69 -4.34
CA SER A 70 -5.68 18.94 -4.57
C SER A 70 -4.15 18.83 -4.41
N GLY A 71 -3.55 17.66 -4.67
CA GLY A 71 -2.10 17.45 -4.51
C GLY A 71 -1.69 16.85 -3.16
N GLU A 72 -2.61 16.66 -2.23
CA GLU A 72 -2.36 16.10 -0.90
C GLU A 72 -3.00 14.72 -0.73
N GLN A 73 -2.33 13.84 0.01
CA GLN A 73 -2.85 12.52 0.36
C GLN A 73 -3.47 12.58 1.76
N ILE A 74 -4.78 12.38 1.85
CA ILE A 74 -5.53 12.37 3.12
C ILE A 74 -6.36 11.11 3.26
N THR A 75 -6.92 10.89 4.44
CA THR A 75 -7.90 9.83 4.71
C THR A 75 -9.30 10.43 4.64
N ALA A 76 -10.24 9.72 4.03
CA ALA A 76 -11.63 10.15 3.91
C ALA A 76 -12.60 8.97 4.06
N ASP A 77 -13.80 9.23 4.57
CA ASP A 77 -14.87 8.24 4.61
C ASP A 77 -15.73 8.38 3.35
N TRP A 78 -15.92 7.29 2.62
CA TRP A 78 -16.83 7.20 1.49
C TRP A 78 -18.20 6.73 1.95
N GLN A 79 -19.24 7.45 1.53
CA GLN A 79 -20.61 7.00 1.67
C GLN A 79 -21.38 7.11 0.35
N SER A 80 -21.95 6.03 -0.13
CA SER A 80 -22.81 6.03 -1.32
C SER A 80 -24.24 6.47 -0.96
N PRO A 81 -24.89 7.36 -1.73
CA PRO A 81 -24.43 8.03 -2.96
C PRO A 81 -23.80 9.41 -2.73
N PHE A 82 -23.44 9.76 -1.48
CA PHE A 82 -23.08 11.12 -1.06
C PHE A 82 -21.65 11.55 -1.40
N GLY A 83 -20.70 10.61 -1.47
CA GLY A 83 -19.31 10.88 -1.81
C GLY A 83 -18.32 10.71 -0.65
N PHE A 84 -17.13 11.28 -0.80
CA PHE A 84 -16.12 11.38 0.27
C PHE A 84 -16.39 12.52 1.25
N SER A 85 -16.18 12.25 2.54
CA SER A 85 -16.28 13.21 3.64
C SER A 85 -15.03 13.16 4.52
N ASP A 86 -14.77 14.26 5.23
CA ASP A 86 -13.73 14.31 6.25
C ASP A 86 -14.04 13.29 7.38
N PRO A 87 -13.08 12.44 7.77
CA PRO A 87 -13.32 11.35 8.73
C PRO A 87 -13.40 11.82 10.19
N VAL A 88 -13.07 13.07 10.47
CA VAL A 88 -13.07 13.68 11.82
C VAL A 88 -14.27 14.60 11.99
N GLU A 89 -14.46 15.53 11.06
CA GLU A 89 -15.49 16.55 11.11
C GLU A 89 -16.79 16.10 10.40
N GLY A 90 -16.70 15.13 9.48
CA GLY A 90 -17.84 14.64 8.71
C GLY A 90 -18.27 15.55 7.56
N ASP A 91 -17.52 16.61 7.26
CA ASP A 91 -17.84 17.57 6.20
C ASP A 91 -17.59 16.97 4.82
N ALA A 92 -18.48 17.26 3.85
CA ALA A 92 -18.39 16.69 2.51
C ALA A 92 -17.22 17.31 1.73
N LEU A 93 -16.29 16.48 1.27
CA LEU A 93 -15.16 16.94 0.48
C LEU A 93 -15.58 17.33 -0.93
N ILE A 94 -14.84 18.26 -1.55
CA ILE A 94 -15.08 18.67 -2.93
C ILE A 94 -14.61 17.55 -3.86
N GLN A 95 -15.56 16.76 -4.36
CA GLN A 95 -15.30 15.56 -5.16
C GLN A 95 -14.51 15.85 -6.45
N GLU A 96 -14.65 17.04 -7.03
CA GLU A 96 -13.94 17.48 -8.24
C GLU A 96 -12.43 17.66 -8.02
N LEU A 97 -12.00 17.87 -6.77
CA LEU A 97 -10.58 17.99 -6.42
C LEU A 97 -9.92 16.64 -6.17
N ILE A 98 -10.70 15.56 -6.11
CA ILE A 98 -10.24 14.20 -5.84
C ILE A 98 -9.80 13.57 -7.16
N SER A 99 -8.52 13.26 -7.26
CA SER A 99 -7.96 12.65 -8.47
C SER A 99 -7.96 11.12 -8.38
N HIS A 100 -7.56 10.58 -7.23
CA HIS A 100 -7.44 9.14 -7.02
C HIS A 100 -7.90 8.76 -5.62
N TRP A 101 -8.32 7.51 -5.46
CA TRP A 101 -8.58 6.89 -4.17
C TRP A 101 -7.93 5.51 -4.12
N ALA A 102 -7.67 5.02 -2.92
CA ALA A 102 -7.10 3.71 -2.70
C ALA A 102 -7.64 3.13 -1.40
N MET A 103 -7.72 1.80 -1.30
CA MET A 103 -8.08 1.15 -0.05
C MET A 103 -7.03 1.50 1.02
N LEU A 104 -7.49 1.81 2.22
CA LEU A 104 -6.56 2.02 3.33
C LEU A 104 -5.78 0.70 3.52
N PRO A 105 -4.43 0.71 3.51
CA PRO A 105 -3.69 -0.48 3.88
C PRO A 105 -4.12 -0.86 5.30
N GLU A 106 -4.46 -2.14 5.51
CA GLU A 106 -4.66 -2.63 6.86
C GLU A 106 -3.39 -2.28 7.65
N PRO A 107 -3.51 -1.60 8.80
CA PRO A 107 -2.34 -1.35 9.62
C PRO A 107 -1.67 -2.70 9.86
N PRO A 108 -0.33 -2.79 9.74
CA PRO A 108 0.35 -4.03 10.07
C PRO A 108 -0.12 -4.40 11.47
N LYS A 109 -0.80 -5.55 11.60
CA LYS A 109 -1.31 -6.05 12.88
C LYS A 109 -0.13 -5.96 13.84
N ALA A 110 -0.17 -5.00 14.76
CA ALA A 110 0.86 -4.89 15.78
C ALA A 110 0.78 -6.23 16.50
N GLN A 111 1.81 -7.06 16.35
CA GLN A 111 1.97 -8.21 17.23
C GLN A 111 1.97 -7.61 18.62
N GLU A 112 0.89 -7.87 19.36
CA GLU A 112 0.78 -7.56 20.77
C GLU A 112 2.05 -8.12 21.42
N GLN A 113 2.96 -7.24 21.83
CA GLN A 113 4.09 -7.61 22.65
C GLN A 113 3.50 -8.03 23.99
N GLY A 114 3.16 -9.31 24.11
CA GLY A 114 2.99 -9.98 25.38
C GLY A 114 4.33 -9.90 26.10
N HIS A 115 4.46 -8.90 26.96
CA HIS A 115 5.51 -8.85 27.96
C HIS A 115 5.11 -9.86 29.04
N ASP A 116 6.01 -10.82 29.27
CA ASP A 116 5.98 -11.80 30.37
C ASP A 116 5.81 -11.12 31.74
#